data_AF-A0A5B9FKZ1-F1
#
_entry.id   AF-A0A5B9FKZ1-F1
#
_cell.length_a   1.000
_cell.length_b   1.000
_cell.length_c   1.000
_cell.angle_alpha   90.00
_cell.angle_beta   90.00
_cell.angle_gamma   90.00
#
_symmetry.space_group_name_H-M   'P 1'
#
loop_
_entity.id
_entity.type
_entity.pdbx_description
1 polymer ?
#
loop_
_entity_poly.entity_id
_entity_poly.type
_entity_poly.pdbx_seq_one_letter_code
_entity_poly.pdbx_strand_id
1 'polypeptide(L)'
;MGTGLQAAQLIVTIAIGGIAAVIAWRQWRTAQDKVKLDLFDRRFAVFMDVRRLVSEAYQLGKFTDPTLPNETIAKARFLFGDEIQEELGRLHALCVRVETNDPDAPSEMNTWFDQFMQDVKPYMSLGHLKS
;
A
#
# COMPACT_ATOMS: atom_id res chain seq x y z
N MET A 1 -17.25 -58.79 16.72
CA MET A 1 -16.48 -58.09 15.67
C MET A 1 -16.94 -56.63 15.66
N GLY A 2 -16.20 -55.69 16.27
CA GLY A 2 -16.66 -54.30 16.35
C GLY A 2 -15.65 -53.30 16.92
N THR A 3 -14.76 -53.74 17.82
CA THR A 3 -13.77 -52.87 18.46
C THR A 3 -12.63 -52.45 17.53
N GLY A 4 -12.16 -53.33 16.64
CA GLY A 4 -11.09 -53.00 15.70
C GLY A 4 -11.48 -51.98 14.63
N LEU A 5 -12.74 -52.02 14.17
CA LEU A 5 -13.27 -51.06 13.20
C LEU A 5 -13.47 -49.67 13.84
N GLN A 6 -13.97 -49.63 15.08
CA GLN A 6 -14.11 -48.39 15.85
C GLN A 6 -12.77 -47.74 16.15
N ALA A 7 -11.75 -48.53 16.54
CA ALA A 7 -10.41 -48.01 16.78
C ALA A 7 -9.79 -47.42 15.49
N ALA A 8 -9.97 -48.09 14.35
CA ALA A 8 -9.51 -47.59 13.05
C ALA A 8 -10.21 -46.27 12.68
N GLN A 9 -11.52 -46.15 12.90
CA GLN A 9 -12.28 -44.91 12.66
C GLN A 9 -11.79 -43.74 13.53
N LEU A 10 -11.48 -43.99 14.82
CA LEU A 10 -10.94 -42.97 15.72
C LEU A 10 -9.55 -42.49 15.27
N ILE A 11 -8.67 -43.42 14.89
CA ILE A 11 -7.33 -43.08 14.39
C ILE A 11 -7.43 -42.22 13.12
N VAL A 12 -8.31 -42.59 12.18
CA VAL A 12 -8.55 -41.82 10.96
C VAL A 12 -9.10 -40.43 11.28
N THR A 13 -10.05 -40.33 12.21
CA THR A 13 -10.63 -39.04 12.63
C THR A 13 -9.58 -38.13 13.26
N ILE A 14 -8.73 -38.66 14.14
CA ILE A 14 -7.63 -37.91 14.75
C ILE A 14 -6.59 -37.51 13.69
N ALA A 15 -6.25 -38.40 12.76
CA ALA A 15 -5.32 -38.11 11.68
C ALA A 15 -5.84 -36.97 10.77
N ILE A 16 -7.11 -37.05 10.35
CA ILE A 16 -7.75 -36.00 9.54
C ILE A 16 -7.81 -34.69 10.32
N GLY A 17 -8.20 -34.72 11.59
CA GLY A 17 -8.24 -33.54 12.46
C GLY A 17 -6.86 -32.89 12.61
N GLY A 18 -5.81 -33.68 12.80
CA GLY A 18 -4.42 -33.20 12.87
C GLY A 18 -3.96 -32.56 11.57
N ILE A 19 -4.24 -33.19 10.42
CA ILE A 19 -3.92 -32.63 9.10
C ILE A 19 -4.66 -31.30 8.88
N ALA A 20 -5.96 -31.25 9.20
CA ALA A 20 -6.76 -30.04 9.09
C ALA A 20 -6.21 -28.90 9.96
N ALA A 21 -5.80 -29.19 11.19
CA ALA A 21 -5.18 -28.21 12.09
C ALA A 21 -3.85 -27.65 11.52
N VAL A 22 -3.00 -28.51 10.95
CA VAL A 22 -1.74 -28.09 10.32
C VAL A 22 -2.00 -27.20 9.10
N ILE A 23 -2.96 -27.57 8.24
CA ILE A 23 -3.32 -26.78 7.06
C ILE A 23 -3.89 -25.42 7.50
N ALA A 24 -4.80 -25.39 8.47
CA ALA A 24 -5.39 -24.16 8.98
C ALA A 24 -4.32 -23.21 9.54
N TRP A 25 -3.35 -23.73 10.30
CA TRP A 25 -2.24 -22.93 10.81
C TRP A 25 -1.38 -22.33 9.69
N ARG A 26 -1.06 -23.12 8.65
CA ARG A 26 -0.34 -22.63 7.48
C ARG A 26 -1.13 -21.57 6.71
N GLN A 27 -2.43 -21.80 6.50
CA GLN A 27 -3.32 -20.84 5.84
C GLN A 27 -3.41 -19.51 6.60
N TRP A 28 -3.52 -19.56 7.93
CA TRP A 28 -3.53 -18.38 8.77
C TRP A 28 -2.23 -17.57 8.62
N ARG A 29 -1.07 -18.25 8.63
CA ARG A 29 0.22 -17.59 8.42
C ARG A 29 0.33 -16.96 7.03
N THR A 30 -0.06 -17.68 5.97
CA THR A 30 -0.06 -17.14 4.61
C THR A 30 -1.02 -15.97 4.44
N ALA A 31 -2.19 -16.00 5.08
CA ALA A 31 -3.15 -14.90 5.05
C ALA A 31 -2.57 -13.64 5.71
N GLN A 32 -1.87 -13.77 6.84
CA GLN A 32 -1.18 -12.66 7.50
C GLN A 32 -0.12 -12.02 6.59
N ASP A 33 0.68 -12.84 5.91
CA ASP A 33 1.71 -12.34 4.98
C ASP A 33 1.08 -11.68 3.75
N LYS A 34 -0.04 -12.23 3.25
CA LYS A 34 -0.79 -11.65 2.11
C LYS A 34 -1.39 -10.29 2.42
N VAL A 35 -1.89 -10.07 3.64
CA VAL A 35 -2.42 -8.75 4.06
C VAL A 35 -1.33 -7.68 4.02
N LYS A 36 -0.12 -8.01 4.49
CA LYS A 36 1.02 -7.08 4.45
C LYS A 36 1.44 -6.75 3.02
N LEU A 37 1.48 -7.77 2.16
CA LEU A 37 1.81 -7.59 0.74
C LEU A 37 0.76 -6.73 0.03
N ASP A 38 -0.53 -6.99 0.25
CA ASP A 38 -1.63 -6.21 -0.34
C ASP A 38 -1.56 -4.74 0.11
N LEU A 39 -1.27 -4.49 1.39
CA LEU A 39 -1.08 -3.13 1.90
C LEU A 39 0.14 -2.45 1.25
N PHE A 40 1.26 -3.17 1.10
CA PHE A 40 2.44 -2.66 0.42
C PHE A 40 2.15 -2.30 -1.04
N ASP A 41 1.51 -3.20 -1.79
CA ASP A 41 1.17 -2.98 -3.20
C ASP A 41 0.28 -1.74 -3.38
N ARG A 42 -0.72 -1.56 -2.50
CA ARG A 42 -1.58 -0.36 -2.51
C ARG A 42 -0.80 0.92 -2.22
N ARG A 43 0.09 0.91 -1.22
CA ARG A 43 0.94 2.07 -0.88
C ARG A 43 1.92 2.38 -2.02
N PHE A 44 2.46 1.35 -2.66
CA PHE A 44 3.35 1.48 -3.81
C PHE A 44 2.64 2.08 -5.03
N ALA A 45 1.38 1.71 -5.27
CA ALA A 45 0.58 2.33 -6.33
C ALA A 45 0.42 3.85 -6.13
N VAL A 46 0.08 4.30 -4.91
CA VAL A 46 0.01 5.75 -4.60
C VAL A 46 1.36 6.42 -4.82
N PHE A 47 2.46 5.80 -4.38
CA PHE A 47 3.80 6.33 -4.61
C PHE A 47 4.11 6.53 -6.09
N MET A 48 3.73 5.57 -6.94
CA MET A 48 3.92 5.66 -8.38
C MET A 48 3.06 6.78 -9.00
N ASP A 49 1.83 6.96 -8.51
CA ASP A 49 0.96 8.07 -8.95
C ASP A 49 1.57 9.43 -8.56
N VAL A 50 2.09 9.59 -7.33
CA VAL A 50 2.81 10.81 -6.90
C VAL A 50 4.03 11.08 -7.77
N ARG A 51 4.87 10.06 -7.99
CA ARG A 51 6.06 10.19 -8.86
C ARG A 51 5.68 10.61 -10.28
N ARG A 52 4.57 10.08 -10.80
CA ARG A 52 4.05 10.45 -12.11
C ARG A 52 3.63 11.92 -12.15
N LEU A 53 2.90 12.41 -11.13
CA LEU A 53 2.53 13.83 -11.03
C LEU A 53 3.77 14.73 -11.03
N VAL A 54 4.76 14.41 -10.21
CA VAL A 54 6.02 15.17 -10.15
C VAL A 54 6.71 15.21 -11.51
N SER A 55 6.80 14.06 -12.18
CA SER A 55 7.40 13.93 -13.50
C SER A 55 6.64 14.72 -14.57
N GLU A 56 5.31 14.66 -14.60
CA GLU A 56 4.48 15.35 -15.60
C GLU A 56 4.57 16.87 -15.42
N ALA A 57 4.53 17.38 -14.19
CA ALA A 57 4.69 18.80 -13.95
C ALA A 57 6.08 19.32 -14.35
N TYR A 58 7.15 18.58 -14.04
CA TYR A 58 8.50 19.01 -14.38
C TYR A 58 8.75 18.98 -15.90
N GLN A 59 8.26 17.94 -16.60
CA GLN A 59 8.51 17.77 -18.03
C GLN A 59 7.55 18.57 -18.92
N LEU A 60 6.29 18.68 -18.52
CA LEU A 60 5.22 19.22 -19.36
C LEU A 60 4.65 20.55 -18.85
N GLY A 61 4.88 20.90 -17.57
CA GLY A 61 4.22 22.03 -16.91
C GLY A 61 2.71 21.86 -16.76
N LYS A 62 2.19 20.65 -16.98
CA LYS A 62 0.77 20.31 -16.91
C LYS A 62 0.59 18.82 -16.68
N PHE A 63 -0.59 18.44 -16.17
CA PHE A 63 -0.95 17.03 -16.03
C PHE A 63 -1.65 16.53 -17.28
N THR A 64 -1.30 15.32 -17.70
CA THR A 64 -1.97 14.65 -18.82
C THR A 64 -3.37 14.20 -18.42
N ASP A 65 -3.52 13.81 -17.15
CA ASP A 65 -4.78 13.44 -16.54
C ASP A 65 -5.13 14.42 -15.39
N PRO A 66 -6.14 15.28 -15.56
CA PRO A 66 -6.52 16.26 -14.54
C PRO A 66 -7.20 15.63 -13.32
N THR A 67 -7.62 14.36 -13.40
CA THR A 67 -8.26 13.66 -12.27
C THR A 67 -7.24 13.00 -11.35
N LEU A 68 -6.05 12.70 -11.87
CA LEU A 68 -5.00 11.97 -11.17
C LEU A 68 -4.59 12.59 -9.82
N PRO A 69 -4.41 13.91 -9.65
CA PRO A 69 -4.09 14.50 -8.35
C PRO A 69 -5.13 14.15 -7.28
N ASN A 70 -6.41 14.36 -7.58
CA ASN A 70 -7.51 14.10 -6.65
C ASN A 70 -7.66 12.61 -6.33
N GLU A 71 -7.53 11.74 -7.33
CA GLU A 71 -7.59 10.30 -7.11
C GLU A 71 -6.44 9.81 -6.21
N THR A 72 -5.24 10.33 -6.43
CA THR A 72 -4.04 9.96 -5.66
C THR A 72 -4.24 10.28 -4.18
N ILE A 73 -4.73 11.48 -3.87
CA ILE A 73 -5.00 11.93 -2.50
C ILE A 73 -6.12 11.09 -1.86
N ALA A 74 -7.20 10.83 -2.60
CA ALA A 74 -8.32 10.03 -2.10
C ALA A 74 -7.90 8.59 -1.77
N LYS A 75 -7.09 7.95 -2.64
CA LYS A 75 -6.54 6.60 -2.39
C LYS A 75 -5.63 6.61 -1.16
N ALA A 76 -4.78 7.62 -1.04
CA ALA A 76 -3.79 7.69 0.03
C ALA A 76 -4.41 7.89 1.43
N ARG A 77 -5.54 8.59 1.53
CA ARG A 77 -6.24 8.85 2.80
C ARG A 77 -6.56 7.57 3.60
N PHE A 78 -6.74 6.44 2.94
CA PHE A 78 -7.05 5.17 3.60
C PHE A 78 -5.83 4.25 3.79
N LEU A 79 -4.67 4.63 3.27
CA LEU A 79 -3.47 3.79 3.22
C LEU A 79 -2.34 4.29 4.14
N PHE A 80 -2.34 5.59 4.44
CA PHE A 80 -1.30 6.25 5.23
C PHE A 80 -1.88 7.03 6.42
N GLY A 81 -1.05 7.21 7.45
CA GLY A 81 -1.38 8.03 8.62
C GLY A 81 -1.32 9.54 8.34
N ASP A 82 -1.72 10.33 9.34
CA ASP A 82 -1.92 11.78 9.23
C ASP A 82 -0.69 12.53 8.70
N GLU A 83 0.52 12.10 9.09
CA GLU A 83 1.79 12.69 8.63
C GLU A 83 1.93 12.71 7.10
N ILE A 84 1.54 11.63 6.42
CA ILE A 84 1.59 11.57 4.96
C ILE A 84 0.39 12.29 4.34
N GLN A 85 -0.75 12.31 5.02
CA GLN A 85 -1.93 13.02 4.53
C GLN A 85 -1.68 14.54 4.47
N GLU A 86 -0.97 15.09 5.44
CA GLU A 86 -0.53 16.49 5.43
C GLU A 86 0.38 16.79 4.23
N GLU A 87 1.37 15.92 3.96
CA GLU A 87 2.26 16.07 2.81
C GLU A 87 1.51 15.96 1.47
N LEU A 88 0.53 15.07 1.37
CA LEU A 88 -0.30 14.96 0.17
C LEU A 88 -1.25 16.16 -0.01
N GLY A 89 -1.66 16.81 1.08
CA GLY A 89 -2.34 18.11 1.02
C GLY A 89 -1.45 19.20 0.40
N ARG A 90 -0.15 19.19 0.72
CA ARG A 90 0.83 20.10 0.08
C ARG A 90 1.02 19.77 -1.39
N LEU A 91 1.13 18.48 -1.74
CA LEU A 91 1.17 18.05 -3.14
C LEU A 91 -0.02 18.57 -3.93
N HIS A 92 -1.24 18.46 -3.39
CA HIS A 92 -2.44 18.99 -4.04
C HIS A 92 -2.32 20.47 -4.36
N ALA A 93 -1.86 21.28 -3.39
CA ALA A 93 -1.67 22.71 -3.58
C ALA A 93 -0.62 23.00 -4.67
N LEU A 94 0.46 22.22 -4.72
CA LEU A 94 1.49 22.32 -5.76
C LEU A 94 0.92 21.94 -7.14
N CYS A 95 0.11 20.89 -7.23
CA CYS A 95 -0.56 20.51 -8.47
C CYS A 95 -1.45 21.65 -9.00
N VAL A 96 -2.26 22.27 -8.15
CA VAL A 96 -3.09 23.43 -8.54
C VAL A 96 -2.22 24.57 -9.09
N ARG A 97 -1.08 24.86 -8.43
CA ARG A 97 -0.15 25.90 -8.89
C ARG A 97 0.45 25.60 -10.26
N VAL A 98 0.85 24.35 -10.51
CA VAL A 98 1.32 23.89 -11.81
C VAL A 98 0.26 24.11 -12.89
N GLU A 99 -1.01 23.75 -12.63
CA GLU A 99 -2.10 23.99 -13.58
C GLU A 99 -2.37 25.48 -13.84
N THR A 100 -2.15 26.33 -12.84
CA THR A 100 -2.23 27.80 -13.02
C THR A 100 -1.01 28.40 -13.71
N ASN A 101 -0.08 27.57 -14.19
CA ASN A 101 1.12 27.94 -14.94
C ASN A 101 2.10 28.80 -14.11
N ASP A 102 2.19 28.52 -12.81
CA ASP A 102 3.20 29.08 -11.90
C ASP A 102 4.59 28.52 -12.25
N PRO A 103 5.58 29.38 -12.62
CA PRO A 103 6.90 28.93 -13.04
C PRO A 103 7.73 28.28 -11.92
N ASP A 104 7.45 28.60 -10.65
CA ASP A 104 8.23 28.09 -9.51
C ASP A 104 7.71 26.74 -9.02
N ALA A 105 6.42 26.45 -9.25
CA ALA A 105 5.73 25.27 -8.74
C ALA A 105 6.35 23.92 -9.14
N PRO A 106 6.82 23.69 -10.39
CA PRO A 106 7.48 22.44 -10.74
C PRO A 106 8.80 22.20 -9.98
N SER A 107 9.56 23.27 -9.70
CA SER A 107 10.83 23.18 -8.98
C SER A 107 10.62 22.93 -7.48
N GLU A 108 9.62 23.59 -6.89
CA GLU A 108 9.17 23.34 -5.52
C GLU A 108 8.64 21.92 -5.35
N MET A 109 7.85 21.44 -6.31
CA MET A 109 7.29 20.09 -6.23
C MET A 109 8.36 18.99 -6.33
N ASN A 110 9.43 19.21 -7.08
CA ASN A 110 10.57 18.30 -7.09
C ASN A 110 11.31 18.29 -5.74
N THR A 111 11.49 19.46 -5.12
CA THR A 111 12.10 19.59 -3.79
C THR A 111 11.23 18.93 -2.70
N TRP A 112 9.92 19.13 -2.78
CA TRP A 112 8.94 18.46 -1.94
C TRP A 112 9.01 16.93 -2.11
N PHE A 113 9.14 16.43 -3.34
CA PHE A 113 9.23 14.99 -3.59
C PHE A 113 10.44 14.34 -2.91
N ASP A 114 11.57 15.02 -2.87
CA ASP A 114 12.77 14.53 -2.15
C ASP A 114 12.53 14.40 -0.65
N GLN A 115 11.74 15.30 -0.05
CA GLN A 115 11.34 15.24 1.37
C GLN A 115 10.31 14.11 1.59
N PHE A 116 9.27 14.06 0.75
CA PHE A 116 8.24 13.03 0.78
C PHE A 116 8.82 11.61 0.69
N MET A 117 9.87 11.42 -0.10
CA MET A 117 10.60 10.14 -0.20
C MET A 117 11.20 9.68 1.13
N GLN A 118 11.61 10.60 2.00
CA GLN A 118 12.13 10.28 3.32
C GLN A 118 10.99 9.88 4.27
N ASP A 119 9.87 10.59 4.21
CA ASP A 119 8.71 10.36 5.08
C ASP A 119 7.94 9.09 4.73
N VAL A 120 7.91 8.70 3.45
CA VAL A 120 7.27 7.46 2.98
C VAL A 120 8.15 6.24 3.20
N LYS A 121 9.48 6.39 3.34
CA LYS A 121 10.43 5.27 3.50
C LYS A 121 10.04 4.26 4.59
N PRO A 122 9.56 4.66 5.79
CA PRO A 122 9.10 3.72 6.82
C PRO A 122 7.90 2.86 6.37
N TYR A 123 7.02 3.42 5.54
CA TYR A 123 5.83 2.75 5.02
C TYR A 123 6.13 1.72 3.92
N MET A 124 7.32 1.77 3.33
CA MET A 124 7.78 0.90 2.24
C MET A 124 8.73 -0.21 2.72
N SER A 125 9.08 -0.23 4.01
CA SER A 125 9.90 -1.28 4.60
C SER A 125 9.04 -2.47 5.02
N LEU A 126 9.14 -3.58 4.28
CA LEU A 126 8.39 -4.82 4.56
C LEU A 126 8.67 -5.42 5.96
N GLY A 127 9.80 -5.08 6.59
CA GLY A 127 10.18 -5.56 7.91
C GLY A 127 9.50 -4.84 9.08
N HIS A 128 9.09 -3.58 8.88
CA HIS A 128 8.58 -2.70 9.94
C HIS A 128 7.42 -1.82 9.45
N LEU A 129 6.48 -2.39 8.69
CA LEU A 129 5.29 -1.66 8.24
C LEU A 129 4.57 -1.05 9.46
N LYS A 130 4.68 0.27 9.61
CA LYS A 130 3.88 1.04 10.55
C LYS A 130 2.41 0.84 10.13
N SER A 131 1.64 0.26 11.05
CA SER A 131 0.19 0.10 10.89
C SER A 131 -0.51 1.41 11.20
#